data_AF-A0A965QCN9-F1
#
_entry.id   AF-A0A965QCN9-F1
#
_cell.length_a   1.000
_cell.length_b   1.000
_cell.length_c   1.000
_cell.angle_alpha   90.00
_cell.angle_beta   90.00
_cell.angle_gamma   90.00
#
_symmetry.space_group_name_H-M   'P 1'
#
loop_
_entity.id
_entity.type
_entity.pdbx_description
1 polymer ?
#
loop_
_entity_poly.entity_id
_entity_poly.type
_entity_poly.pdbx_seq_one_letter_code
_entity_poly.pdbx_strand_id
1 'polypeptide(L)'
;MARGDGFFTRGGAAAWATVLVVPALAALGAFLYFDGARAHFRLEVTRAAYQDNLAMLDNIRRDVGVSRDTLERVKALDNDSTQTDRPFIVISVAEHRLWFKKGATVLFTTRVATGTGKNLETGKGGQRWKFETPRGRLVVERKDVEPAWVPPDWHFVEVARKKGLRILRHARQQSSLSWRWLRHSWHRRTKLDWTRCLA
;
A
#
# COMPACT_ATOMS: atom_id res chain seq x y z
N MET A 1 -53.65 -51.70 7.36
CA MET A 1 -52.37 -51.51 6.65
C MET A 1 -52.62 -51.73 5.17
N ALA A 2 -52.82 -50.67 4.39
CA ALA A 2 -52.90 -50.76 2.92
C ALA A 2 -51.50 -50.49 2.37
N ARG A 3 -50.92 -51.48 1.69
CA ARG A 3 -49.61 -51.39 1.03
C ARG A 3 -49.83 -50.69 -0.31
N GLY A 4 -49.21 -49.53 -0.50
CA GLY A 4 -49.30 -48.79 -1.77
C GLY A 4 -48.55 -49.53 -2.86
N ASP A 5 -49.24 -49.91 -3.93
CA ASP A 5 -48.64 -50.53 -5.11
C ASP A 5 -47.84 -49.46 -5.88
N GLY A 6 -46.52 -49.66 -6.01
CA GLY A 6 -45.60 -48.69 -6.59
C GLY A 6 -45.75 -48.53 -8.12
N PHE A 7 -45.52 -47.31 -8.59
CA PHE A 7 -45.52 -46.91 -10.01
C PHE A 7 -44.74 -47.87 -10.95
N PHE A 8 -43.67 -48.48 -10.45
CA PHE A 8 -42.80 -49.42 -11.18
C PHE A 8 -43.42 -50.81 -11.41
N THR A 9 -44.49 -51.18 -10.70
CA THR A 9 -45.12 -52.50 -10.84
C THR A 9 -46.28 -52.56 -11.84
N ARG A 10 -46.81 -51.42 -12.31
CA ARG A 10 -47.86 -51.36 -13.36
C ARG A 10 -47.46 -50.63 -14.63
N GLY A 11 -46.45 -49.75 -14.58
CA GLY A 11 -45.95 -49.04 -15.75
C GLY A 11 -45.01 -49.94 -16.56
N GLY A 12 -45.50 -50.53 -17.65
CA GLY A 12 -44.66 -51.30 -18.58
C GLY A 12 -43.54 -50.47 -19.23
N ALA A 13 -42.94 -50.98 -20.31
CA ALA A 13 -41.73 -50.42 -20.97
C ALA A 13 -41.72 -48.89 -21.18
N ALA A 14 -42.89 -48.26 -21.35
CA ALA A 14 -43.04 -46.81 -21.48
C ALA A 14 -42.59 -46.01 -20.24
N ALA A 15 -42.77 -46.54 -19.02
CA ALA A 15 -42.33 -45.87 -17.79
C ALA A 15 -40.81 -45.92 -17.62
N TRP A 16 -40.17 -46.99 -18.08
CA TRP A 16 -38.71 -47.08 -18.11
C TRP A 16 -38.09 -46.22 -19.22
N ALA A 17 -38.79 -46.09 -20.35
CA ALA A 17 -38.35 -45.22 -21.44
C ALA A 17 -38.26 -43.75 -21.01
N THR A 18 -39.23 -43.23 -20.26
CA THR A 18 -39.20 -41.83 -19.77
C THR A 18 -38.10 -41.59 -18.74
N VAL A 19 -37.85 -42.56 -17.85
CA VAL A 19 -36.77 -42.49 -16.84
C VAL A 19 -35.39 -42.41 -17.50
N LEU A 20 -35.19 -42.99 -18.68
CA LEU A 20 -33.91 -42.95 -19.38
C LEU A 20 -33.77 -41.77 -20.36
N VAL A 21 -34.85 -41.40 -21.06
CA VAL A 21 -34.82 -40.37 -22.10
C VAL A 21 -34.64 -38.96 -21.52
N VAL A 22 -35.31 -38.65 -20.40
CA VAL A 22 -35.23 -37.32 -19.77
C VAL A 22 -33.81 -36.98 -19.29
N PRO A 23 -33.11 -37.84 -18.52
CA PRO A 23 -31.74 -37.54 -18.12
C PRO A 23 -30.77 -37.53 -19.30
N ALA A 24 -31.00 -38.35 -20.34
CA ALA A 24 -30.17 -38.32 -21.54
C ALA A 24 -30.28 -36.98 -22.29
N LEU A 25 -31.50 -36.44 -22.45
CA LEU A 25 -31.71 -35.13 -23.06
C LEU A 25 -31.14 -33.98 -22.20
N ALA A 26 -31.27 -34.07 -20.87
CA ALA A 26 -30.67 -33.10 -19.96
C ALA A 26 -29.13 -33.13 -20.02
N ALA A 27 -28.53 -34.32 -20.10
CA ALA A 27 -27.09 -34.49 -20.24
C ALA A 27 -26.58 -33.96 -21.58
N LEU A 28 -27.31 -34.20 -22.68
CA LEU A 28 -26.99 -33.67 -24.00
C LEU A 28 -27.07 -32.14 -24.02
N GLY A 29 -28.13 -31.56 -23.44
CA GLY A 29 -28.28 -30.10 -23.32
C GLY A 29 -27.17 -29.47 -22.48
N ALA A 30 -26.82 -30.08 -21.35
CA ALA A 30 -25.68 -29.65 -20.54
C ALA A 30 -24.36 -29.76 -21.31
N PHE A 31 -24.12 -30.87 -22.03
CA PHE A 31 -22.92 -31.07 -22.82
C PHE A 31 -22.77 -30.02 -23.92
N LEU A 32 -23.84 -29.74 -24.68
CA LEU A 32 -23.84 -28.69 -25.71
C LEU A 32 -23.63 -27.29 -25.11
N TYR A 33 -24.19 -27.02 -23.94
CA TYR A 33 -23.96 -25.76 -23.21
C TYR A 33 -22.51 -25.62 -22.75
N PHE A 34 -21.93 -26.67 -22.16
CA PHE A 34 -20.54 -26.70 -21.72
C PHE A 34 -19.55 -26.63 -22.88
N ASP A 35 -19.87 -27.21 -24.04
CA ASP A 35 -19.02 -27.17 -25.24
C ASP A 35 -19.08 -25.80 -25.94
N GLY A 36 -20.28 -25.21 -26.06
CA GLY A 36 -20.46 -23.85 -26.57
C GLY A 36 -19.78 -22.78 -25.70
N ALA A 37 -19.84 -22.94 -24.37
CA ALA A 37 -19.15 -22.06 -23.44
C ALA A 37 -17.63 -22.09 -23.62
N ARG A 38 -17.03 -23.21 -24.04
CA ARG A 38 -15.59 -23.31 -24.33
C ARG A 38 -15.18 -22.59 -25.62
N ALA A 39 -16.09 -22.43 -26.58
CA ALA A 39 -15.80 -21.75 -27.85
C ALA A 39 -15.69 -20.22 -27.70
N HIS A 40 -16.52 -19.60 -26.83
CA HIS A 40 -16.48 -18.16 -26.58
C HIS A 40 -15.22 -17.70 -25.83
N PHE A 41 -14.59 -18.57 -25.05
CA PHE A 41 -13.36 -18.23 -24.29
C PHE A 41 -12.10 -18.10 -25.16
N ARG A 42 -12.08 -18.58 -26.41
CA ARG A 42 -10.87 -18.57 -27.25
C ARG A 42 -10.66 -17.28 -28.05
N LEU A 43 -11.67 -16.42 -28.22
CA LEU A 43 -11.56 -15.19 -29.02
C LEU A 43 -11.35 -13.92 -28.20
N GLU A 44 -11.60 -13.94 -26.88
CA GLU A 44 -11.34 -12.78 -26.00
C GLU A 44 -9.92 -12.76 -25.42
N VAL A 45 -9.29 -13.93 -25.26
CA VAL A 45 -7.97 -14.07 -24.60
C VAL A 45 -6.81 -13.61 -25.50
N THR A 46 -6.95 -13.68 -26.83
CA THR A 46 -5.87 -13.32 -27.77
C THR A 46 -5.69 -11.81 -27.94
N ARG A 47 -6.72 -10.98 -27.69
CA ARG A 47 -6.59 -9.51 -27.71
C ARG A 47 -6.12 -8.95 -26.37
N ALA A 48 -6.55 -9.53 -25.25
CA ALA A 48 -6.07 -9.15 -23.91
C ALA A 48 -4.58 -9.49 -23.70
N ALA A 49 -4.14 -10.68 -24.14
CA ALA A 49 -2.75 -11.11 -23.98
C ALA A 49 -1.75 -10.31 -24.85
N TYR A 50 -2.19 -9.72 -25.97
CA TYR A 50 -1.31 -8.92 -26.83
C TYR A 50 -1.07 -7.49 -26.30
N GLN A 51 -2.07 -6.88 -25.64
CA GLN A 51 -1.90 -5.57 -25.00
C GLN A 51 -1.09 -5.65 -23.70
N ASP A 52 -1.22 -6.72 -22.92
CA ASP A 52 -0.44 -6.93 -21.69
C ASP A 52 1.06 -7.03 -21.96
N ASN A 53 1.46 -7.61 -23.09
CA ASN A 53 2.87 -7.72 -23.46
C ASN A 53 3.53 -6.37 -23.71
N LEU A 54 2.82 -5.38 -24.29
CA LEU A 54 3.41 -4.06 -24.54
C LEU A 54 3.61 -3.27 -23.24
N ALA A 55 2.66 -3.35 -22.30
CA ALA A 55 2.81 -2.75 -20.98
C ALA A 55 3.94 -3.44 -20.17
N MET A 56 4.05 -4.77 -20.27
CA MET A 56 5.15 -5.53 -19.65
C MET A 56 6.50 -5.15 -20.26
N LEU A 57 6.60 -4.98 -21.58
CA LEU A 57 7.84 -4.55 -22.24
C LEU A 57 8.21 -3.11 -21.91
N ASP A 58 7.24 -2.21 -21.77
CA ASP A 58 7.48 -0.82 -21.34
C ASP A 58 7.91 -0.78 -19.86
N ASN A 59 7.33 -1.63 -19.01
CA ASN A 59 7.76 -1.80 -17.62
C ASN A 59 9.15 -2.43 -17.52
N ILE A 60 9.48 -3.45 -18.32
CA ILE A 60 10.82 -4.04 -18.36
C ILE A 60 11.83 -3.02 -18.91
N ARG A 61 11.50 -2.28 -19.97
CA ARG A 61 12.38 -1.24 -20.53
C ARG A 61 12.59 -0.10 -19.53
N ARG A 62 11.54 0.34 -18.83
CA ARG A 62 11.63 1.32 -17.74
C ARG A 62 12.43 0.78 -16.57
N ASP A 63 12.20 -0.45 -16.12
CA ASP A 63 12.94 -1.06 -15.01
C ASP A 63 14.41 -1.29 -15.37
N VAL A 64 14.72 -1.69 -16.61
CA VAL A 64 16.10 -1.80 -17.11
C VAL A 64 16.74 -0.43 -17.27
N GLY A 65 16.00 0.58 -17.76
CA GLY A 65 16.46 1.96 -17.86
C GLY A 65 16.74 2.60 -16.51
N VAL A 66 15.81 2.46 -15.55
CA VAL A 66 15.95 2.85 -14.15
C VAL A 66 17.08 2.07 -13.49
N SER A 67 17.23 0.78 -13.77
CA SER A 67 18.33 -0.04 -13.23
C SER A 67 19.68 0.43 -13.75
N ARG A 68 19.80 0.79 -15.04
CA ARG A 68 21.03 1.34 -15.62
C ARG A 68 21.36 2.73 -15.05
N ASP A 69 20.37 3.63 -14.98
CA ASP A 69 20.56 4.96 -14.39
C ASP A 69 20.90 4.86 -12.90
N THR A 70 20.24 3.97 -12.17
CA THR A 70 20.54 3.66 -10.77
C THR A 70 21.94 3.05 -10.63
N LEU A 71 22.35 2.14 -11.52
CA LEU A 71 23.69 1.53 -11.52
C LEU A 71 24.78 2.56 -11.77
N GLU A 72 24.61 3.45 -12.75
CA GLU A 72 25.57 4.53 -13.01
C GLU A 72 25.64 5.50 -11.84
N ARG A 73 24.49 5.83 -11.22
CA ARG A 73 24.45 6.61 -9.98
C ARG A 73 25.16 5.89 -8.83
N VAL A 74 24.91 4.59 -8.65
CA VAL A 74 25.54 3.77 -7.61
C VAL A 74 27.06 3.69 -7.83
N LYS A 75 27.54 3.51 -9.06
CA LYS A 75 28.98 3.53 -9.37
C LYS A 75 29.62 4.89 -9.06
N ALA A 76 28.95 5.99 -9.41
CA ALA A 76 29.41 7.33 -9.09
C ALA A 76 29.45 7.57 -7.57
N LEU A 77 28.46 7.05 -6.83
CA LEU A 77 28.42 7.09 -5.37
C LEU A 77 29.53 6.24 -4.74
N ASP A 78 29.80 5.06 -5.29
CA ASP A 78 30.85 4.15 -4.83
C ASP A 78 32.24 4.79 -4.99
N ASN A 79 32.53 5.37 -6.16
CA ASN A 79 33.80 6.06 -6.43
C ASN A 79 34.04 7.24 -5.46
N ASP A 80 33.02 8.05 -5.21
CA ASP A 80 33.11 9.20 -4.30
C ASP A 80 33.26 8.75 -2.83
N SER A 81 32.52 7.69 -2.44
CA SER A 81 32.60 7.14 -1.07
C SER A 81 33.93 6.43 -0.79
N THR A 82 34.57 5.83 -1.80
CA THR A 82 35.88 5.19 -1.66
C THR A 82 37.03 6.20 -1.66
N GLN A 83 36.88 7.36 -2.30
CA GLN A 83 37.88 8.45 -2.25
C GLN A 83 37.82 9.31 -0.98
N THR A 84 36.66 9.39 -0.33
CA THR A 84 36.51 10.25 0.85
C THR A 84 36.99 9.54 2.12
N ASP A 85 37.92 10.13 2.88
CA ASP A 85 38.37 9.61 4.19
C ASP A 85 37.29 9.73 5.30
N ARG A 86 36.06 10.11 4.96
CA ARG A 86 34.95 10.26 5.91
C ARG A 86 34.20 8.94 6.04
N PRO A 87 33.88 8.50 7.27
CA PRO A 87 33.04 7.32 7.45
C PRO A 87 31.64 7.52 6.87
N PHE A 88 31.09 6.49 6.23
CA PHE A 88 29.76 6.49 5.62
C PHE A 88 29.01 5.20 5.93
N ILE A 89 27.69 5.23 5.76
CA ILE A 89 26.81 4.08 6.00
C ILE A 89 26.23 3.62 4.67
N VAL A 90 26.33 2.32 4.40
CA VAL A 90 25.69 1.65 3.27
C VAL A 90 24.57 0.77 3.81
N ILE A 91 23.38 0.89 3.24
CA ILE A 91 22.23 0.07 3.60
C ILE A 91 21.77 -0.69 2.34
N SER A 92 21.89 -2.01 2.36
CA SER A 92 21.33 -2.88 1.33
C SER A 92 19.91 -3.27 1.73
N VAL A 93 18.94 -2.80 0.95
CA VAL A 93 17.52 -3.19 1.11
C VAL A 93 17.30 -4.65 0.69
N ALA A 94 18.06 -5.15 -0.29
CA ALA A 94 17.95 -6.53 -0.76
C ALA A 94 18.52 -7.53 0.27
N GLU A 95 19.61 -7.17 0.94
CA GLU A 95 20.27 -8.05 1.92
C GLU A 95 19.83 -7.80 3.36
N HIS A 96 18.99 -6.79 3.61
CA HIS A 96 18.59 -6.36 4.96
C HIS A 96 19.81 -6.13 5.87
N ARG A 97 20.82 -5.46 5.32
CA ARG A 97 22.14 -5.31 5.96
C ARG A 97 22.65 -3.89 5.89
N LEU A 98 23.25 -3.46 6.99
CA LEU A 98 23.92 -2.18 7.14
C LEU A 98 25.43 -2.42 7.29
N TRP A 99 26.23 -1.59 6.63
CA TRP A 99 27.67 -1.48 6.83
C TRP A 99 28.04 -0.04 7.14
N PHE A 100 28.83 0.14 8.19
CA PHE A 100 29.55 1.38 8.44
C PHE A 100 30.97 1.21 7.90
N LYS A 101 31.36 2.05 6.94
CA LYS A 101 32.60 1.93 6.18
C LYS A 101 33.42 3.21 6.29
N LYS A 102 34.74 3.10 6.13
CA LYS A 102 35.67 4.20 5.91
C LYS A 102 36.56 3.82 4.73
N GLY A 103 36.37 4.49 3.59
CA GLY A 103 36.93 4.04 2.31
C GLY A 103 36.54 2.59 2.00
N ALA A 104 37.52 1.73 1.75
CA ALA A 104 37.31 0.30 1.50
C ALA A 104 37.11 -0.56 2.77
N THR A 105 37.39 -0.02 3.96
CA THR A 105 37.37 -0.80 5.21
C THR A 105 35.96 -0.80 5.83
N VAL A 106 35.48 -1.98 6.22
CA VAL A 106 34.23 -2.11 6.99
C VAL A 106 34.56 -2.02 8.48
N LEU A 107 34.02 -0.99 9.14
CA LEU A 107 34.20 -0.76 10.58
C LEU A 107 33.14 -1.49 11.41
N PHE A 108 31.92 -1.62 10.89
CA PHE A 108 30.81 -2.30 11.57
C PHE A 108 29.78 -2.83 10.58
N THR A 109 29.13 -3.94 10.90
CA THR A 109 27.99 -4.46 10.12
C THR A 109 26.91 -5.05 11.03
N THR A 110 25.66 -4.88 10.64
CA THR A 110 24.52 -5.49 11.33
C THR A 110 23.36 -5.75 10.38
N ARG A 111 22.41 -6.60 10.80
CA ARG A 111 21.13 -6.79 10.11
C ARG A 111 20.18 -5.65 10.47
N VAL A 112 19.39 -5.20 9.50
CA VAL A 112 18.43 -4.10 9.68
C VAL A 112 17.10 -4.45 9.03
N ALA A 113 16.01 -4.02 9.67
CA ALA A 113 14.70 -4.06 9.04
C ALA A 113 14.57 -2.94 8.00
N THR A 114 13.99 -3.24 6.86
CA THR A 114 13.66 -2.26 5.82
C THR A 114 12.16 -2.31 5.51
N GLY A 115 11.66 -1.29 4.81
CA GLY A 115 10.26 -1.24 4.41
C GLY A 115 9.85 -2.48 3.64
N THR A 116 8.67 -3.02 3.95
CA THR A 116 8.16 -4.28 3.37
C THR A 116 7.72 -4.12 1.90
N GLY A 117 7.61 -2.91 1.38
CA GLY A 117 7.06 -2.59 0.06
C GLY A 117 5.52 -2.67 -0.02
N LYS A 118 4.85 -2.97 1.10
CA LYS A 118 3.39 -3.07 1.18
C LYS A 118 2.73 -1.70 1.09
N ASN A 119 1.50 -1.68 0.59
CA ASN A 119 0.64 -0.51 0.60
C ASN A 119 -0.46 -0.68 1.64
N LEU A 120 -0.74 0.35 2.42
CA LEU A 120 -1.90 0.46 3.29
C LEU A 120 -2.88 1.47 2.71
N GLU A 121 -4.13 1.05 2.56
CA GLU A 121 -5.22 1.88 2.05
C GLU A 121 -6.39 1.85 3.04
N THR A 122 -7.05 2.99 3.22
CA THR A 122 -8.22 3.13 4.11
C THR A 122 -9.58 2.96 3.39
N GLY A 123 -9.58 2.52 2.12
CA GLY A 123 -10.77 2.32 1.28
C GLY A 123 -10.77 3.14 -0.01
N LYS A 124 -11.83 3.02 -0.83
CA LYS A 124 -11.97 3.76 -2.10
C LYS A 124 -11.93 5.28 -1.84
N GLY A 125 -10.96 5.97 -2.44
CA GLY A 125 -10.76 7.42 -2.28
C GLY A 125 -10.10 7.85 -0.96
N GLY A 126 -9.59 6.90 -0.18
CA GLY A 126 -8.92 7.16 1.09
C GLY A 126 -7.43 7.50 0.98
N GLN A 127 -6.81 7.79 2.12
CA GLN A 127 -5.35 7.90 2.24
C GLN A 127 -4.65 6.58 1.91
N ARG A 128 -3.49 6.67 1.27
CA ARG A 128 -2.61 5.56 0.89
C ARG A 128 -1.22 5.80 1.45
N TRP A 129 -0.65 4.80 2.10
CA TRP A 129 0.74 4.81 2.59
C TRP A 129 1.52 3.68 1.92
N LYS A 130 2.72 4.01 1.41
CA LYS A 130 3.68 3.04 0.85
C LYS A 130 4.79 2.79 1.86
N PHE A 131 4.97 1.56 2.29
CA PHE A 131 6.01 1.17 3.24
C PHE A 131 7.30 0.79 2.52
N GLU A 132 7.98 1.77 1.93
CA GLU A 132 9.26 1.57 1.24
C GLU A 132 10.38 2.37 1.92
N THR A 133 11.56 1.77 2.05
CA THR A 133 12.76 2.51 2.47
C THR A 133 13.24 3.35 1.30
N PRO A 134 13.33 4.69 1.42
CA PRO A 134 13.78 5.53 0.32
C PRO A 134 15.20 5.16 -0.11
N ARG A 135 15.44 5.17 -1.42
CA ARG A 135 16.73 4.83 -2.04
C ARG A 135 17.48 6.12 -2.42
N GLY A 136 18.81 6.02 -2.48
CA GLY A 136 19.69 7.12 -2.87
C GLY A 136 20.65 7.54 -1.75
N ARG A 137 21.30 8.69 -1.94
CA ARG A 137 22.22 9.27 -0.95
C ARG A 137 21.45 10.16 0.01
N LEU A 138 21.47 9.79 1.28
CA LEU A 138 20.88 10.55 2.38
C LEU A 138 22.01 11.04 3.29
N VAL A 139 21.84 12.23 3.86
CA VAL A 139 22.78 12.83 4.80
C VAL A 139 22.20 12.73 6.20
N VAL A 140 23.03 12.29 7.16
CA VAL A 140 22.64 12.29 8.56
C VAL A 140 22.73 13.72 9.08
N GLU A 141 21.60 14.32 9.41
CA GLU A 141 21.54 15.71 9.90
C GLU A 141 21.73 15.79 11.42
N ARG A 142 21.08 14.90 12.18
CA ARG A 142 21.11 14.88 13.66
C ARG A 142 21.01 13.45 14.18
N LYS A 143 21.48 13.24 15.41
CA LYS A 143 21.28 12.03 16.19
C LYS A 143 20.70 12.42 17.55
N ASP A 144 19.59 11.79 17.92
CA ASP A 144 18.93 11.98 19.20
C ASP A 144 19.08 10.69 20.02
N VAL A 145 19.39 10.83 21.31
CA VAL A 145 19.44 9.70 22.26
C VAL A 145 18.03 9.54 22.85
N GLU A 146 17.52 8.31 22.84
CA GLU A 146 16.20 7.96 23.40
C GLU A 146 15.05 8.88 22.90
N PRO A 147 14.82 8.96 21.57
CA PRO A 147 13.77 9.81 21.04
C PRO A 147 12.39 9.29 21.45
N ALA A 148 11.49 10.21 21.82
CA ALA A 148 10.09 9.88 22.05
C ALA A 148 9.44 9.38 20.75
N TRP A 149 8.77 8.21 20.81
CA TRP A 149 8.04 7.68 19.66
C TRP A 149 6.62 8.26 19.61
N VAL A 150 6.37 9.10 18.61
CA VAL A 150 5.03 9.62 18.29
C VAL A 150 4.46 8.77 17.14
N PRO A 151 3.41 7.95 17.39
CA PRO A 151 2.87 7.08 16.36
C PRO A 151 2.33 7.89 15.18
N PRO A 152 2.74 7.59 13.94
CA PRO A 152 2.18 8.23 12.75
C PRO A 152 0.73 7.79 12.49
N ASP A 153 -0.03 8.57 11.73
CA ASP A 153 -1.45 8.31 11.44
C ASP A 153 -1.74 6.88 10.95
N TRP A 154 -0.88 6.35 10.08
CA TRP A 154 -1.04 4.99 9.53
C TRP A 154 -1.04 3.91 10.62
N HIS A 155 -0.35 4.13 11.74
CA HIS A 155 -0.29 3.18 12.83
C HIS A 155 -1.68 2.98 13.45
N PHE A 156 -2.44 4.06 13.63
CA PHE A 156 -3.81 3.97 14.15
C PHE A 156 -4.74 3.26 13.16
N VAL A 157 -4.54 3.48 11.86
CA VAL A 157 -5.29 2.78 10.80
C VAL A 157 -5.03 1.27 10.86
N GLU A 158 -3.77 0.87 11.00
CA GLU A 158 -3.38 -0.54 11.10
C GLU A 158 -3.96 -1.21 12.35
N VAL A 159 -3.84 -0.55 13.51
CA VAL A 159 -4.42 -1.06 14.77
C VAL A 159 -5.93 -1.18 14.69
N ALA A 160 -6.62 -0.19 14.11
CA ALA A 160 -8.07 -0.22 13.94
C ALA A 160 -8.50 -1.39 13.06
N ARG A 161 -7.82 -1.61 11.92
CA ARG A 161 -8.08 -2.76 11.04
C ARG A 161 -7.87 -4.09 11.76
N LYS A 162 -6.79 -4.22 12.53
CA LYS A 162 -6.49 -5.45 13.29
C LYS A 162 -7.54 -5.74 14.36
N LYS A 163 -8.10 -4.69 14.98
CA LYS A 163 -9.11 -4.80 16.05
C LYS A 163 -10.56 -4.76 15.56
N GLY A 164 -10.80 -4.63 14.25
CA GLY A 164 -12.15 -4.46 13.70
C GLY A 164 -12.84 -3.16 14.12
N LEU A 165 -12.07 -2.13 14.47
CA LEU A 165 -12.58 -0.84 14.91
C LEU A 165 -12.83 0.09 13.74
N ARG A 166 -13.86 0.92 13.85
CA ARG A 166 -14.16 1.99 12.88
C ARG A 166 -13.33 3.23 13.19
N ILE A 167 -12.64 3.75 12.18
CA ILE A 167 -11.88 4.99 12.29
C ILE A 167 -12.85 6.17 12.15
N LEU A 168 -12.92 7.02 13.17
CA LEU A 168 -13.65 8.28 13.11
C LEU A 168 -12.65 9.41 12.87
N ARG A 169 -12.88 10.20 11.82
CA ARG A 169 -12.11 11.43 11.62
C ARG A 169 -12.73 12.51 12.48
N HIS A 170 -12.03 12.92 13.53
CA HIS A 170 -12.42 14.11 14.27
C HIS A 170 -11.97 15.34 13.47
N ALA A 171 -12.91 16.20 13.07
CA ALA A 171 -12.56 17.53 12.58
C ALA A 171 -12.03 18.31 13.78
N ARG A 172 -10.75 18.67 13.76
CA ARG A 172 -10.12 19.48 14.81
C ARG A 172 -10.93 20.78 14.93
N GLN A 173 -11.66 20.95 16.03
CA GLN A 173 -12.25 22.25 16.36
C GLN A 173 -11.09 23.25 16.49
N GLN A 174 -11.01 24.20 15.57
CA GLN A 174 -10.17 25.37 15.74
C GLN A 174 -10.78 26.18 16.88
N SER A 175 -10.24 26.01 18.09
CA SER A 175 -10.36 27.01 19.13
C SER A 175 -9.58 28.24 18.67
N SER A 176 -10.16 29.02 17.77
CA SER A 176 -9.79 30.41 17.60
C SER A 176 -10.25 31.13 18.86
N LEU A 177 -9.46 31.02 19.93
CA LEU A 177 -9.38 32.10 20.90
C LEU A 177 -8.77 33.28 20.14
N SER A 178 -9.68 33.97 19.45
CA SER A 178 -9.44 35.20 18.76
C SER A 178 -9.04 36.22 19.82
N TRP A 179 -7.75 36.53 19.90
CA TRP A 179 -7.23 37.70 20.63
C TRP A 179 -7.74 39.05 20.06
N ARG A 180 -8.85 39.05 19.29
CA ARG A 180 -9.51 40.21 18.71
C ARG A 180 -10.37 41.00 19.71
N TRP A 181 -10.51 40.51 20.94
CA TRP A 181 -11.14 41.24 22.05
C TRP A 181 -10.17 41.51 23.21
N LEU A 182 -9.01 42.10 22.91
CA LEU A 182 -8.17 42.74 23.94
C LEU A 182 -7.37 43.95 23.41
N ARG A 183 -7.80 44.54 22.28
CA ARG A 183 -7.19 45.75 21.70
C ARG A 183 -8.15 46.94 21.53
N HIS A 184 -9.38 46.86 22.04
CA HIS A 184 -10.42 47.88 21.85
C HIS A 184 -10.94 48.53 23.15
N SER A 185 -10.13 48.57 24.22
CA SER A 185 -10.49 49.32 25.44
C SER A 185 -9.43 50.29 25.96
N TRP A 186 -8.29 50.47 25.27
CA TRP A 186 -7.23 51.40 25.68
C TRP A 186 -7.10 52.62 24.75
N HIS A 187 -8.22 53.29 24.47
CA HIS A 187 -8.20 54.63 23.87
C HIS A 187 -9.41 55.43 24.33
N ARG A 188 -9.55 55.66 25.65
CA ARG A 188 -10.27 56.81 26.21
C ARG A 188 -10.06 56.90 27.72
N ARG A 189 -9.14 57.80 28.11
CA ARG A 189 -8.84 58.41 29.43
C ARG A 189 -7.32 58.34 29.63
N THR A 190 -6.56 59.38 29.91
CA THR A 190 -6.78 60.77 30.30
C THR A 190 -5.39 61.42 30.20
N LYS A 191 -5.33 62.69 29.77
CA LYS A 191 -4.15 63.55 29.93
C LYS A 191 -3.66 63.45 31.38
N LEU A 192 -2.40 63.11 31.60
CA LEU A 192 -1.68 63.40 32.83
C LEU A 192 -0.26 63.83 32.46
N ASP A 193 0.03 65.03 32.92
CA ASP A 193 1.20 65.86 32.74
C ASP A 193 2.40 65.26 33.51
N TRP A 194 3.54 65.11 32.85
CA TRP A 194 4.74 64.44 33.37
C TRP A 194 5.85 65.42 33.80
N THR A 195 5.54 66.69 34.07
CA THR A 195 6.56 67.70 34.45
C THR A 195 6.80 67.89 35.95
N ARG A 196 6.50 66.92 36.82
CA ARG A 196 6.91 66.99 38.24
C ARG A 196 7.36 65.64 38.79
N CYS A 197 8.66 65.37 38.71
CA CYS A 197 9.43 64.54 39.66
C CYS A 197 10.93 64.75 39.40
N LEU A 198 11.40 65.97 39.62
CA LEU A 198 12.80 66.29 39.91
C LEU A 198 12.79 67.43 40.94
N ALA A 199 12.70 67.05 42.21
CA ALA A 199 13.11 67.79 43.41
C ALA A 199 13.06 66.83 44.59
#